data_AF-T1BQ45-F1
#
_entry.id   AF-T1BQ45-F1
#
_cell.length_a   1.000
_cell.length_b   1.000
_cell.length_c   1.000
_cell.angle_alpha   90.00
_cell.angle_beta   90.00
_cell.angle_gamma   90.00
#
_symmetry.space_group_name_H-M   'P 1'
#
loop_
_entity.id
_entity.type
_entity.pdbx_description
1 polymer ?
#
loop_
_entity_poly.entity_id
_entity_poly.type
_entity_poly.pdbx_seq_one_letter_code
_entity_poly.pdbx_strand_id
1 'polypeptide(L)'
;MTTFGTGVIEDSAIEKLIRAHFDLRPYGLVNMLDLLHPMYQATASYGHFGRAPQQHTYHWSQRENGKDVKKSTQFTAFSWEKTDRAEALREAAGLGRKLAAKAARNKR
;
A
#
# COMPACT_ATOMS: atom_id res chain seq x y z
N MET A 1 0.01 16.39 9.78
CA MET A 1 -1.14 15.91 8.99
C MET A 1 -2.16 17.04 8.91
N THR A 2 -2.90 17.21 7.82
CA THR A 2 -4.10 18.08 7.78
C THR A 2 -5.27 17.31 7.18
N THR A 3 -6.47 17.44 7.78
CA THR A 3 -7.70 16.82 7.26
C THR A 3 -8.70 17.82 6.68
N PHE A 4 -8.38 19.12 6.66
CA PHE A 4 -9.26 20.18 6.16
C PHE A 4 -10.69 20.15 6.74
N GLY A 5 -10.81 19.75 8.02
CA GLY A 5 -12.10 19.69 8.74
C GLY A 5 -12.94 18.43 8.50
N THR A 6 -12.41 17.43 7.79
CA THR A 6 -13.10 16.16 7.53
C THR A 6 -12.67 15.01 8.44
N GLY A 7 -11.69 15.24 9.32
CA GLY A 7 -11.16 14.25 10.25
C GLY A 7 -12.21 13.75 11.24
N VAL A 8 -12.28 12.43 11.43
CA VAL A 8 -13.12 11.81 12.48
C VAL A 8 -12.42 11.84 13.86
N ILE A 9 -11.10 12.01 13.86
CA ILE A 9 -10.25 12.19 15.03
C ILE A 9 -9.30 13.37 14.76
N GLU A 10 -8.68 13.90 15.81
CA GLU A 10 -7.71 15.00 15.73
C GLU A 10 -6.53 14.68 14.80
N ASP A 11 -6.07 15.69 14.04
CA ASP A 11 -4.95 15.56 13.10
C ASP A 11 -3.66 15.07 13.79
N SER A 12 -3.45 15.47 15.05
CA SER A 12 -2.32 15.02 15.87
C SER A 12 -2.41 13.53 16.24
N ALA A 13 -3.61 12.99 16.41
CA ALA A 13 -3.83 11.56 16.63
C ALA A 13 -3.56 10.77 15.34
N ILE A 14 -3.99 11.30 14.19
CA ILE A 14 -3.71 10.70 12.88
C ILE A 14 -2.19 10.66 12.62
N GLU A 15 -1.46 11.73 12.94
CA GLU A 15 -0.01 11.75 12.79
C GLU A 15 0.67 10.65 13.63
N LYS A 16 0.23 10.46 14.88
CA LYS A 16 0.75 9.39 15.75
C LYS A 16 0.47 8.01 15.16
N LEU A 17 -0.74 7.79 14.62
CA LEU A 17 -1.10 6.54 13.96
C LEU A 17 -0.22 6.28 12.73
N ILE A 18 0.03 7.31 11.92
CA ILE A 18 0.92 7.19 10.75
C ILE A 18 2.32 6.75 11.18
N ARG A 19 2.92 7.42 12.15
CA ARG A 19 4.26 7.08 12.65
C ARG A 19 4.35 5.68 13.27
N ALA A 20 3.25 5.18 13.83
CA ALA A 20 3.19 3.85 14.42
C ALA A 20 2.98 2.72 13.39
N HIS A 21 2.34 2.99 12.25
CA HIS A 21 1.95 1.97 11.27
C HIS A 21 2.80 1.96 10.01
N PHE A 22 3.51 3.06 9.72
CA PHE A 22 4.33 3.20 8.52
C PHE A 22 5.77 3.54 8.88
N ASP A 23 6.70 2.69 8.44
CA ASP A 23 8.13 2.99 8.51
C ASP A 23 8.54 3.91 7.35
N LEU A 24 8.50 5.22 7.59
CA LEU A 24 8.75 6.25 6.58
C LEU A 24 10.25 6.43 6.24
N ARG A 25 11.15 5.61 6.79
CA ARG A 25 12.57 5.62 6.39
C ARG A 25 12.70 5.05 4.97
N PRO A 26 13.72 5.45 4.18
CA PRO A 26 13.89 4.97 2.81
C PRO A 26 13.84 3.44 2.68
N TYR A 27 14.56 2.72 3.55
CA TYR A 27 14.54 1.25 3.58
C TYR A 27 13.18 0.68 3.98
N GLY A 28 12.50 1.31 4.94
CA GLY A 28 11.15 0.94 5.35
C GLY A 28 10.16 1.01 4.21
N LEU A 29 10.16 2.12 3.45
CA LEU A 29 9.31 2.31 2.28
C LEU A 29 9.58 1.26 1.19
N VAL A 30 10.84 1.00 0.88
CA VAL A 30 11.24 0.00 -0.12
C VAL A 30 10.68 -1.38 0.23
N ASN A 31 10.74 -1.78 1.50
CA ASN A 31 10.22 -3.08 1.95
C ASN A 31 8.69 -3.10 2.04
N MET A 32 8.07 -2.07 2.63
CA MET A 32 6.61 -2.02 2.81
C MET A 32 5.87 -2.03 1.48
N LEU A 33 6.42 -1.36 0.48
CA LEU A 33 5.83 -1.24 -0.84
C LEU A 33 6.42 -2.22 -1.86
N ASP A 34 7.36 -3.08 -1.46
CA ASP A 34 8.05 -4.03 -2.35
C ASP A 34 8.54 -3.36 -3.65
N LEU A 35 9.43 -2.37 -3.51
CA LEU A 35 9.75 -1.47 -4.63
C LEU A 35 10.84 -1.99 -5.58
N LEU A 36 11.58 -3.03 -5.22
CA LEU A 36 12.76 -3.49 -5.98
C LEU A 36 12.38 -4.39 -7.15
N HIS A 37 11.53 -3.89 -8.04
CA HIS A 37 11.04 -4.61 -9.22
C HIS A 37 10.99 -3.72 -10.48
N PRO A 38 11.07 -4.31 -11.67
CA PRO A 38 10.98 -3.58 -12.94
C PRO A 38 9.55 -3.16 -13.28
N MET A 39 8.91 -2.37 -12.41
CA MET A 39 7.50 -1.95 -12.55
C MET A 39 7.31 -0.53 -13.09
N TYR A 40 8.36 0.28 -13.12
CA TYR A 40 8.26 1.72 -13.29
C TYR A 40 7.86 2.18 -14.70
N GLN A 41 8.10 1.35 -15.72
CA GLN A 41 7.70 1.68 -17.10
C GLN A 41 6.18 1.90 -17.22
N ALA A 42 5.37 1.09 -16.52
CA ALA A 42 3.92 1.23 -16.53
C ALA A 42 3.45 2.56 -15.91
N THR A 43 4.28 3.19 -15.08
CA THR A 43 3.97 4.45 -14.37
C THR A 43 4.38 5.70 -15.16
N ALA A 44 5.17 5.54 -16.24
CA ALA A 44 5.73 6.65 -17.01
C ALA A 44 4.71 7.41 -17.88
N SER A 45 3.48 6.90 -17.99
CA SER A 45 2.38 7.53 -18.71
C SER A 45 1.08 7.42 -17.92
N TYR A 46 0.18 8.38 -18.15
CA TYR A 46 -1.15 8.44 -17.53
C TYR A 46 -1.16 8.56 -15.99
N GLY A 47 -0.04 9.01 -15.40
CA GLY A 47 0.10 9.29 -13.97
C GLY A 47 0.51 8.07 -13.12
N HIS A 48 1.11 8.38 -11.97
CA HIS A 48 1.61 7.39 -11.00
C HIS A 48 0.54 6.92 -9.99
N PHE A 49 -0.54 7.69 -9.82
CA PHE A 49 -1.58 7.46 -8.80
C PHE A 49 -2.97 7.26 -9.41
N GLY A 50 -3.88 6.67 -8.64
CA GLY A 50 -5.28 6.46 -9.03
C GLY A 50 -5.53 5.27 -9.96
N ARG A 51 -4.53 4.38 -10.10
CA ARG A 51 -4.60 3.17 -10.92
C ARG A 51 -4.58 1.95 -10.01
N ALA A 52 -5.50 1.01 -10.22
CA ALA A 52 -5.58 -0.17 -9.36
C ALA A 52 -4.24 -0.95 -9.33
N PRO A 53 -3.85 -1.52 -8.18
CA PRO A 53 -2.71 -2.42 -8.10
C PRO A 53 -2.85 -3.59 -9.07
N GLN A 54 -1.77 -3.93 -9.77
CA GLN A 54 -1.78 -4.97 -10.81
C GLN A 54 -0.67 -5.98 -10.59
N GLN A 55 -0.98 -7.27 -10.72
CA GLN A 55 0.05 -8.29 -10.72
C GLN A 55 0.80 -8.25 -12.05
N HIS A 56 2.13 -8.28 -11.97
CA HIS A 56 3.01 -8.26 -13.12
C HIS A 56 4.02 -9.39 -13.02
N THR A 57 4.35 -9.98 -14.17
CA THR A 57 5.41 -10.98 -14.28
C THR A 57 6.48 -10.44 -15.22
N TYR A 58 7.71 -10.36 -14.73
CA TYR A 58 8.86 -9.97 -15.55
C TYR A 58 9.71 -11.19 -15.86
N HIS A 59 10.07 -11.37 -17.13
CA HIS A 59 10.89 -12.46 -17.62
C HIS A 59 12.23 -11.92 -18.14
N TRP A 60 13.32 -12.61 -17.81
CA TRP A 60 14.65 -12.28 -18.36
C TRP A 60 15.47 -13.56 -18.61
N SER A 61 16.52 -13.42 -19.41
CA SER A 61 17.54 -14.46 -19.60
C SER A 61 18.81 -14.07 -18.85
N GLN A 62 19.45 -15.07 -18.24
CA GLN A 62 20.71 -14.93 -17.54
C GLN A 62 21.63 -16.08 -17.94
N ARG A 63 22.92 -15.79 -18.18
CA ARG A 63 23.91 -16.84 -18.40
C ARG A 63 24.29 -17.49 -17.08
N GLU A 64 24.08 -18.80 -16.99
CA GLU A 64 24.56 -19.66 -15.90
C GLU A 64 25.31 -20.84 -16.53
N ASN A 65 26.56 -21.07 -16.12
CA ASN A 65 27.40 -22.16 -16.61
C ASN A 65 27.48 -22.26 -18.15
N GLY A 66 27.57 -21.12 -18.84
CA GLY A 66 27.66 -21.05 -20.30
C GLY A 66 26.36 -21.31 -21.06
N LYS A 67 25.22 -21.45 -20.36
CA LYS A 67 23.89 -21.62 -20.97
C LYS A 67 22.98 -20.46 -20.57
N ASP A 68 22.08 -20.07 -21.50
CA ASP A 68 21.05 -19.09 -21.20
C ASP A 68 19.90 -19.75 -20.42
N VAL A 69 19.68 -19.28 -19.21
CA VAL A 69 18.60 -19.73 -18.32
C VAL A 69 17.51 -18.67 -18.28
N LYS A 70 16.26 -19.09 -18.51
CA LYS A 70 15.09 -18.22 -18.38
C LYS A 70 14.71 -18.10 -16.91
N LYS A 71 14.53 -16.87 -16.44
CA LYS A 71 14.07 -16.55 -15.08
C LYS A 71 12.81 -15.71 -15.16
N SER A 72 12.07 -15.69 -14.07
CA SER A 72 10.90 -14.82 -13.92
C SER A 72 10.72 -14.42 -12.47
N THR A 73 10.15 -13.23 -12.27
CA THR A 73 9.71 -12.74 -10.97
C THR A 73 8.30 -12.19 -11.09
N GLN A 74 7.53 -12.34 -10.02
CA GLN A 74 6.17 -11.82 -9.91
C GLN A 74 6.14 -10.75 -8.82
N PHE A 75 5.48 -9.63 -9.11
CA PHE A 75 5.34 -8.52 -8.18
C PHE A 75 4.05 -7.75 -8.44
N THR A 76 3.65 -6.93 -7.48
CA THR A 76 2.50 -6.03 -7.64
C THR A 76 2.96 -4.63 -8.06
N ALA A 77 2.65 -4.22 -9.29
CA ALA A 77 2.77 -2.84 -9.72
C ALA A 77 1.75 -1.94 -9.02
N PHE A 78 2.07 -0.65 -8.84
CA PHE A 78 1.25 0.32 -8.10
C PHE A 78 0.93 -0.15 -6.67
N SER A 79 1.93 -0.73 -5.98
CA SER A 79 1.77 -1.24 -4.62
C SER A 79 1.29 -0.19 -3.61
N TRP A 80 1.60 1.09 -3.84
CA TRP A 80 1.14 2.23 -3.02
C TRP A 80 -0.36 2.53 -3.15
N GLU A 81 -1.05 1.97 -4.14
CA GLU A 81 -2.51 2.10 -4.30
C GLU A 81 -3.27 1.04 -3.48
N LYS A 82 -2.56 0.12 -2.82
CA LYS A 82 -3.19 -0.84 -1.89
C LYS A 82 -3.73 -0.12 -0.66
N THR A 83 -4.89 -0.56 -0.19
CA THR A 83 -5.55 -0.06 1.03
C THR A 83 -5.50 -1.07 2.18
N ASP A 84 -4.48 -1.93 2.17
CA ASP A 84 -4.26 -3.05 3.10
C ASP A 84 -4.06 -2.62 4.57
N ARG A 85 -3.73 -1.35 4.82
CA ARG A 85 -3.61 -0.78 6.17
C ARG A 85 -4.89 -0.12 6.70
N ALA A 86 -5.94 -0.01 5.90
CA ALA A 86 -7.15 0.74 6.28
C ALA A 86 -7.86 0.15 7.52
N GLU A 87 -8.00 -1.18 7.59
CA GLU A 87 -8.60 -1.89 8.73
C GLU A 87 -7.76 -1.67 10.00
N ALA A 88 -6.44 -1.88 9.91
CA ALA A 88 -5.52 -1.70 11.05
C ALA A 88 -5.58 -0.27 11.61
N LEU A 89 -5.62 0.74 10.74
CA LEU A 89 -5.76 2.14 11.15
C LEU A 89 -7.13 2.42 11.80
N ARG A 90 -8.21 1.83 11.29
CA ARG A 90 -9.56 1.96 11.89
C ARG A 90 -9.63 1.37 13.29
N GLU A 91 -9.04 0.20 13.49
CA GLU A 91 -8.98 -0.44 14.80
C GLU A 91 -8.10 0.37 15.77
N ALA A 92 -6.92 0.79 15.34
CA ALA A 92 -6.02 1.61 16.16
C ALA A 92 -6.61 2.99 16.52
N ALA A 93 -7.49 3.54 15.67
CA ALA A 93 -8.24 4.76 15.96
C ALA A 93 -9.47 4.51 16.88
N GLY A 94 -9.77 3.27 17.26
CA GLY A 94 -10.96 2.92 18.05
C GLY A 94 -12.27 3.08 17.29
N LEU A 95 -12.24 3.09 15.95
CA LEU A 95 -13.40 3.29 15.09
C LEU A 95 -14.07 1.97 14.67
N GLY A 96 -13.34 0.86 14.71
CA GLY A 96 -13.85 -0.48 14.37
C GLY A 96 -15.10 -0.88 15.15
N ARG A 97 -15.08 -0.67 16.46
CA ARG A 97 -16.19 -1.00 17.37
C ARG A 97 -17.41 -0.06 17.23
N LYS A 98 -17.21 1.20 16.81
CA LYS A 98 -18.29 2.20 16.66
C LYS A 98 -19.12 1.99 15.38
N LEU A 99 -18.51 1.48 14.31
CA LEU A 99 -19.21 1.20 13.04
C LEU A 99 -20.03 -0.10 13.12
N ALA A 100 -19.51 -1.15 13.76
CA ALA A 100 -20.27 -2.38 14.00
C ALA A 100 -21.56 -2.10 14.81
N ALA A 101 -21.48 -1.24 15.83
CA ALA A 101 -22.64 -0.81 16.61
C ALA A 101 -23.65 0.02 15.79
N LYS A 102 -23.19 0.91 14.90
CA LYS A 102 -24.05 1.72 14.02
C LYS A 102 -24.73 0.86 12.93
N ALA A 103 -24.01 -0.10 12.35
CA ALA A 103 -24.56 -1.05 11.38
C ALA A 103 -25.61 -1.98 12.00
N ALA A 104 -25.41 -2.41 13.25
CA ALA A 104 -26.39 -3.21 14.00
C ALA A 104 -27.66 -2.40 14.34
N ARG A 105 -27.55 -1.08 14.55
CA ARG A 105 -28.68 -0.20 14.84
C ARG A 105 -29.55 0.11 13.61
N ASN A 106 -28.98 0.14 12.41
CA ASN A 106 -29.68 0.44 11.16
C ASN A 106 -30.38 -0.78 10.50
N LYS A 107 -30.27 -1.96 11.12
CA LYS A 107 -30.94 -3.21 10.70
C LYS A 107 -32.22 -3.51 11.52
N ARG A 108 -32.76 -2.53 12.22
CA ARG A 108 -34.03 -2.62 12.97
C ARG A 108 -35.03 -1.60 12.43
#